data_AF-A0A497THE8-F1
#
_entry.id   AF-A0A497THE8-F1
#
_cell.length_a   1.000
_cell.length_b   1.000
_cell.length_c   1.000
_cell.angle_alpha   90.00
_cell.angle_beta   90.00
_cell.angle_gamma   90.00
#
_symmetry.space_group_name_H-M   'P 1'
#
loop_
_entity.id
_entity.type
_entity.pdbx_description
1 polymer ?
#
loop_
_entity_poly.entity_id
_entity_poly.type
_entity_poly.pdbx_seq_one_letter_code
_entity_poly.pdbx_strand_id
1 'polypeptide(L)'
;MRVQIESEKDLEKLDSLIGKRVHAVYSGGEALGELVKAEGGYKLKLGAPFPDIKVEPGFLILEESSALPELKLGEEIEIVYRGVRRQMKRRLVYEGTVDGKLCGLDEKGVRVYISPEDVLEFRKLKP
;
A
#
# COMPACT_ATOMS: atom_id res chain seq x y z
N MET A 1 -1.78 -1.00 -12.88
CA MET A 1 -1.04 -1.85 -13.84
C MET A 1 -0.51 -3.09 -13.11
N ARG A 2 -0.53 -4.29 -13.73
CA ARG A 2 -0.02 -5.55 -13.15
C ARG A 2 1.16 -6.06 -13.97
N VAL A 3 2.28 -6.36 -13.31
CA VAL A 3 3.50 -6.92 -13.90
C VAL A 3 3.82 -8.24 -13.19
N GLN A 4 3.95 -9.30 -13.97
CA GLN A 4 4.39 -10.61 -13.48
C GLN A 4 5.85 -10.80 -13.86
N ILE A 5 6.67 -11.17 -12.88
CA ILE A 5 8.09 -11.46 -13.04
C ILE A 5 8.24 -12.96 -12.93
N GLU A 6 8.83 -13.60 -13.94
CA GLU A 6 9.12 -15.04 -13.91
C GLU A 6 10.62 -15.31 -14.10
N SER A 7 11.32 -14.37 -14.73
CA SER A 7 12.73 -14.46 -15.06
C SER A 7 13.43 -13.11 -14.87
N GLU A 8 14.78 -13.10 -14.89
CA GLU A 8 15.58 -11.87 -14.83
C GLU A 8 15.22 -10.88 -15.95
N LYS A 9 14.81 -11.37 -17.12
CA LYS A 9 14.43 -10.53 -18.27
C LYS A 9 13.13 -9.75 -18.03
N ASP A 10 12.31 -10.17 -17.08
CA ASP A 10 11.06 -9.48 -16.74
C ASP A 10 11.28 -8.30 -15.80
N LEU A 11 12.45 -8.20 -15.17
CA LEU A 11 12.80 -7.10 -14.26
C LEU A 11 12.82 -5.75 -14.98
N GLU A 12 13.14 -5.71 -16.28
CA GLU A 12 13.15 -4.46 -17.07
C GLU A 12 11.76 -3.81 -17.14
N LYS A 13 10.67 -4.60 -17.02
CA LYS A 13 9.29 -4.09 -17.04
C LYS A 13 8.95 -3.26 -15.80
N LEU A 14 9.78 -3.32 -14.76
CA LEU A 14 9.60 -2.63 -13.50
C LEU A 14 9.92 -1.15 -13.53
N ASP A 15 10.65 -0.67 -14.53
CA ASP A 15 11.01 0.75 -14.62
C ASP A 15 9.77 1.67 -14.62
N SER A 16 8.65 1.19 -15.19
CA SER A 16 7.35 1.88 -15.21
C SER A 16 6.63 1.94 -13.85
N LEU A 17 7.07 1.16 -12.88
CA LEU A 17 6.54 1.06 -11.52
C LEU A 17 7.43 1.77 -10.48
N ILE A 18 8.62 2.26 -10.87
CA ILE A 18 9.52 2.99 -9.95
C ILE A 18 8.81 4.23 -9.38
N GLY A 19 8.96 4.43 -8.07
CA GLY A 19 8.36 5.54 -7.33
C GLY A 19 6.86 5.40 -7.08
N LYS A 20 6.26 4.29 -7.54
CA LYS A 20 4.85 3.99 -7.29
C LYS A 20 4.72 3.07 -6.09
N ARG A 21 3.59 3.19 -5.37
CA ARG A 21 3.19 2.14 -4.44
C ARG A 21 2.80 0.91 -5.23
N VAL A 22 3.33 -0.23 -4.83
CA VAL A 22 3.02 -1.53 -5.43
C VAL A 22 2.63 -2.52 -4.35
N HIS A 23 1.68 -3.38 -4.71
CA HIS A 23 1.35 -4.59 -4.00
C HIS A 23 2.15 -5.74 -4.61
N ALA A 24 2.91 -6.44 -3.79
CA ALA A 24 3.77 -7.54 -4.18
C ALA A 24 3.22 -8.86 -3.63
N VAL A 25 2.93 -9.80 -4.51
CA VAL A 25 2.45 -11.15 -4.17
C VAL A 25 3.50 -12.18 -4.59
N TYR A 26 3.99 -12.97 -3.65
CA TYR A 26 5.02 -13.99 -3.86
C TYR A 26 4.73 -15.25 -3.05
N SER A 27 5.50 -16.31 -3.25
CA SER A 27 5.29 -17.62 -2.60
C SER A 27 5.32 -17.60 -1.07
N GLY A 28 5.93 -16.57 -0.46
CA GLY A 28 6.03 -16.39 0.99
C GLY A 28 5.01 -15.44 1.60
N GLY A 29 4.12 -14.81 0.80
CA GLY A 29 3.10 -13.90 1.29
C GLY A 29 2.88 -12.67 0.40
N GLU A 30 2.30 -11.63 1.00
CA GLU A 30 1.91 -10.39 0.33
C GLU A 30 2.51 -9.18 1.05
N ALA A 31 2.94 -8.16 0.31
CA ALA A 31 3.55 -6.96 0.87
C ALA A 31 3.14 -5.68 0.10
N LEU A 32 2.89 -4.59 0.82
CA LEU A 32 2.65 -3.27 0.24
C LEU A 32 3.85 -2.35 0.48
N GLY A 33 4.38 -1.74 -0.58
CA GLY A 33 5.53 -0.86 -0.48
C GLY A 33 5.68 0.08 -1.66
N GLU A 34 6.76 0.84 -1.70
CA GLU A 34 7.17 1.65 -2.84
C GLU A 34 8.29 0.93 -3.60
N LEU A 35 8.14 0.79 -4.92
CA LEU A 35 9.19 0.19 -5.73
C LEU A 35 10.28 1.22 -6.03
N VAL A 36 11.53 0.90 -5.70
CA VAL A 36 12.68 1.75 -5.97
C VAL A 36 13.78 1.01 -6.71
N LYS A 37 14.60 1.75 -7.45
CA LYS A 37 15.83 1.24 -8.04
C LYS A 37 16.93 1.24 -6.97
N ALA A 38 17.69 0.15 -6.90
CA ALA A 38 18.81 -0.02 -5.97
C ALA A 38 20.03 -0.54 -6.73
N GLU A 39 21.21 -0.44 -6.10
CA GLU A 39 22.43 -0.99 -6.68
C GLU A 39 22.26 -2.52 -6.86
N GLY A 40 22.36 -2.99 -8.10
CA GLY A 40 22.14 -4.40 -8.45
C GLY A 40 20.69 -4.84 -8.67
N GLY A 41 19.71 -3.92 -8.79
CA GLY A 41 18.35 -4.27 -9.22
C GLY A 41 17.24 -3.40 -8.65
N TYR A 42 16.19 -4.06 -8.14
CA TYR A 42 14.98 -3.42 -7.61
C TYR A 42 14.73 -3.82 -6.17
N LYS A 43 14.08 -2.93 -5.43
CA LYS A 43 13.81 -3.09 -4.01
C LYS A 43 12.45 -2.51 -3.68
N LEU A 44 11.70 -3.20 -2.82
CA LEU A 44 10.41 -2.77 -2.32
C LEU A 44 10.60 -2.16 -0.93
N LYS A 45 10.40 -0.85 -0.81
CA LYS A 45 10.44 -0.14 0.47
C LYS A 45 9.11 -0.28 1.19
N LEU A 46 9.11 -0.94 2.34
CA LEU A 46 7.89 -1.18 3.13
C LEU A 46 7.60 -0.07 4.14
N GLY A 47 8.59 0.78 4.44
CA GLY A 47 8.50 1.80 5.48
C GLY A 47 8.84 1.25 6.87
N ALA A 48 9.43 2.09 7.72
CA ALA A 48 9.83 1.68 9.07
C ALA A 48 8.61 1.23 9.92
N PRO A 49 8.74 0.17 10.73
CA PRO A 49 9.97 -0.55 11.08
C PRO A 49 10.32 -1.73 10.17
N PHE A 50 9.58 -1.96 9.09
CA PHE A 50 9.76 -3.15 8.26
C PHE A 50 11.02 -3.04 7.39
N PRO A 51 11.83 -4.11 7.30
CA PRO A 51 12.96 -4.12 6.39
C PRO A 51 12.45 -4.10 4.96
N ASP A 52 13.14 -3.36 4.11
CA ASP A 52 12.87 -3.38 2.70
C ASP A 52 13.16 -4.77 2.10
N ILE A 53 12.39 -5.16 1.07
CA ILE A 53 12.51 -6.47 0.41
C ILE A 53 13.25 -6.30 -0.92
N LYS A 54 14.28 -7.11 -1.17
CA LYS A 54 14.90 -7.19 -2.49
C LYS A 54 13.94 -7.90 -3.45
N VAL A 55 13.74 -7.32 -4.62
CA VAL A 55 12.91 -7.93 -5.67
C VAL A 55 13.78 -8.92 -6.45
N GLU A 56 13.43 -10.20 -6.40
CA GLU A 56 14.15 -11.27 -7.10
C GLU A 56 13.23 -12.02 -8.06
N PRO A 57 13.78 -12.59 -9.16
CA PRO A 57 13.04 -13.47 -10.06
C PRO A 57 12.53 -14.73 -9.37
N GLY A 58 11.42 -15.24 -9.88
CA GLY A 58 10.54 -16.20 -9.23
C GLY A 58 9.12 -15.71 -9.43
N PHE A 59 8.10 -16.54 -9.24
CA PHE A 59 6.71 -16.15 -9.52
C PHE A 59 6.26 -15.01 -8.56
N LEU A 60 6.49 -13.77 -8.98
CA LEU A 60 6.23 -12.54 -8.25
C LEU A 60 5.30 -11.67 -9.10
N ILE A 61 4.20 -11.24 -8.50
CA ILE A 61 3.25 -10.33 -9.13
C ILE A 61 3.36 -8.98 -8.44
N LEU A 62 3.69 -7.95 -9.19
CA LEU A 62 3.65 -6.56 -8.75
C LEU A 62 2.48 -5.84 -9.40
N GLU A 63 1.58 -5.34 -8.57
CA GLU A 63 0.45 -4.52 -9.00
C GLU A 63 0.67 -3.11 -8.50
N GLU A 64 0.65 -2.12 -9.39
CA GLU A 64 0.52 -0.72 -9.01
C GLU A 64 -0.69 -0.59 -8.10
N SER A 65 -0.40 -0.31 -6.84
CA SER A 65 -1.41 -0.27 -5.83
C SER A 65 -2.12 1.06 -5.95
N SER A 66 -3.44 1.00 -6.10
CA SER A 66 -4.30 2.17 -5.83
C SER A 66 -4.34 2.51 -4.33
N ALA A 67 -3.55 1.83 -3.49
CA ALA A 67 -3.52 2.06 -2.05
C ALA A 67 -3.07 3.49 -1.74
N LEU A 68 -4.06 4.24 -1.26
CA LEU A 68 -4.02 5.31 -0.26
C LEU A 68 -2.80 6.24 -0.37
N PRO A 69 -3.00 7.52 -0.71
CA PRO A 69 -1.90 8.49 -0.86
C PRO A 69 -1.05 8.54 0.42
N GLU A 70 0.24 8.86 0.30
CA GLU A 70 1.19 8.86 1.44
C GLU A 70 0.63 9.57 2.68
N LEU A 71 0.41 8.84 3.78
CA LEU A 71 -0.15 9.41 5.01
C LEU A 71 0.89 9.61 6.08
N LYS A 72 0.84 10.79 6.70
CA LYS A 72 1.62 11.12 7.89
C LYS A 72 0.81 10.81 9.13
N LEU A 73 1.48 10.37 10.20
CA LEU A 73 0.84 10.20 11.50
C LEU A 73 0.18 11.52 11.94
N GLY A 74 -1.05 11.42 12.44
CA GLY A 74 -1.86 12.57 12.83
C GLY A 74 -2.55 13.28 11.66
N GLU A 75 -2.38 12.82 10.42
CA GLU A 75 -3.05 13.42 9.26
C GLU A 75 -4.55 13.11 9.29
N GLU A 76 -5.36 14.16 9.15
CA GLU A 76 -6.81 14.01 9.02
C GLU A 76 -7.19 13.60 7.61
N ILE A 77 -7.96 12.53 7.52
CA ILE A 77 -8.31 11.89 6.27
C ILE A 77 -9.80 11.59 6.23
N GLU A 78 -10.37 11.67 5.05
CA GLU A 78 -11.73 11.27 4.75
C GLU A 78 -11.68 10.12 3.76
N ILE A 79 -12.34 9.03 4.10
CA ILE A 79 -12.33 7.80 3.31
C ILE A 79 -13.75 7.33 3.05
N VAL A 80 -13.97 6.88 1.82
CA VAL A 80 -15.15 6.11 1.44
C VAL A 80 -14.70 4.67 1.24
N TYR A 81 -15.31 3.72 1.93
CA TYR A 81 -14.93 2.31 1.86
C TYR A 81 -16.15 1.40 1.76
N ARG A 82 -15.94 0.19 1.24
CA ARG A 82 -16.97 -0.83 1.09
C ARG A 82 -17.18 -1.54 2.43
N GLY A 83 -18.26 -1.19 3.13
CA GLY A 83 -18.71 -1.95 4.30
C GLY A 83 -19.51 -3.20 3.91
N VAL A 84 -19.80 -4.06 4.89
CA VAL A 84 -20.46 -5.37 4.71
C VAL A 84 -21.76 -5.32 3.90
N ARG A 85 -22.54 -4.22 4.01
CA ARG A 85 -23.84 -4.08 3.33
C ARG A 85 -23.98 -2.81 2.48
N ARG A 86 -23.07 -1.85 2.61
CA ARG A 86 -23.13 -0.55 1.94
C ARG A 86 -21.78 0.14 1.95
N GLN A 87 -21.59 1.07 1.03
CA GLN A 87 -20.49 2.03 1.10
C GLN A 87 -20.65 2.91 2.35
N MET A 88 -19.55 3.15 3.04
CA MET A 88 -19.51 3.96 4.25
C MET A 88 -18.46 5.05 4.08
N LYS A 89 -18.77 6.24 4.60
CA LYS A 89 -17.87 7.39 4.61
C LYS A 89 -17.46 7.69 6.03
N ARG A 90 -16.16 7.90 6.27
CA ARG A 90 -15.64 8.17 7.61
C ARG A 90 -14.47 9.14 7.57
N ARG A 91 -14.37 9.96 8.60
CA ARG A 91 -13.20 10.80 8.87
C ARG A 91 -12.37 10.14 9.96
N LEU A 92 -11.06 10.09 9.74
CA LEU A 92 -10.11 9.49 10.65
C LEU A 92 -8.91 10.40 10.83
N VAL A 93 -8.34 10.42 12.03
CA VAL A 93 -6.95 10.81 12.26
C VAL A 93 -6.11 9.57 12.05
N TYR A 94 -5.23 9.59 11.05
CA TYR A 94 -4.40 8.44 10.72
C TYR A 94 -3.37 8.15 11.83
N GLU A 95 -3.39 6.93 12.36
CA GLU A 95 -2.49 6.48 13.42
C GLU A 95 -1.45 5.45 12.93
N GLY A 96 -1.54 5.01 11.67
CA GLY A 96 -0.60 4.04 11.10
C GLY A 96 -1.28 2.89 10.37
N THR A 97 -0.51 1.84 10.09
CA THR A 97 -1.00 0.59 9.50
C THR A 97 -0.80 -0.54 10.49
N VAL A 98 -1.83 -1.38 10.69
CA VAL A 98 -1.79 -2.56 11.57
C VAL A 98 -2.28 -3.76 10.76
N ASP A 99 -1.49 -4.83 10.68
CA ASP A 99 -1.79 -6.04 9.91
C ASP A 99 -2.23 -5.74 8.46
N GLY A 100 -1.56 -4.78 7.82
CA GLY A 100 -1.87 -4.34 6.46
C GLY A 100 -3.10 -3.43 6.32
N LYS A 101 -3.82 -3.12 7.41
CA LYS A 101 -5.02 -2.27 7.42
C LYS A 101 -4.69 -0.84 7.84
N LEU A 102 -5.34 0.13 7.21
CA LEU A 102 -5.31 1.52 7.64
C LEU A 102 -5.97 1.64 9.02
N CYS A 103 -5.25 2.19 9.98
CA CYS A 103 -5.69 2.41 11.35
C CYS A 103 -5.80 3.90 11.65
N GLY A 104 -6.89 4.30 12.31
CA GLY A 104 -7.06 5.67 12.77
C GLY A 104 -8.18 5.83 13.78
N LEU A 105 -8.25 7.00 14.42
CA LEU A 105 -9.33 7.37 15.33
C LEU A 105 -10.38 8.16 14.57
N ASP A 106 -11.64 7.76 14.68
CA ASP A 106 -12.75 8.55 14.16
C ASP A 106 -13.04 9.78 15.05
N GLU A 107 -13.97 10.62 14.61
CA GLU A 107 -14.39 11.85 15.31
C GLU A 107 -14.91 11.60 16.74
N LYS A 108 -15.22 10.35 17.10
CA LYS A 108 -15.68 9.95 18.44
C LYS A 108 -14.57 9.32 19.29
N GLY A 109 -13.33 9.29 18.78
CA GLY A 109 -12.20 8.61 19.43
C GLY A 109 -12.26 7.09 19.32
N VAL A 110 -13.10 6.53 18.44
CA VAL A 110 -13.17 5.07 18.23
C VAL A 110 -12.09 4.68 17.23
N ARG A 111 -11.31 3.66 17.56
CA ARG A 111 -10.30 3.11 16.65
C ARG A 111 -10.94 2.29 15.53
N VAL A 112 -10.53 2.56 14.31
CA VAL A 112 -11.09 1.97 13.09
C VAL A 112 -9.96 1.35 12.27
N TYR A 113 -10.22 0.16 11.74
CA TYR A 113 -9.31 -0.58 10.88
C TYR A 113 -9.99 -0.82 9.53
N ILE A 114 -9.38 -0.36 8.45
CA ILE A 114 -9.93 -0.47 7.11
C ILE A 114 -8.89 -1.08 6.18
N SER A 115 -9.27 -2.21 5.59
CA SER A 115 -8.52 -2.87 4.54
C SER A 115 -8.34 -1.91 3.35
N PRO A 116 -7.12 -1.70 2.85
CA PRO A 116 -6.89 -0.83 1.69
C PRO A 116 -7.69 -1.26 0.46
N GLU A 117 -7.92 -2.57 0.28
CA GLU A 117 -8.74 -3.12 -0.80
C GLU A 117 -10.23 -2.72 -0.71
N ASP A 118 -10.71 -2.36 0.48
CA ASP A 118 -12.07 -1.89 0.69
C ASP A 118 -12.21 -0.38 0.44
N VAL A 119 -11.11 0.37 0.34
CA VAL A 119 -11.17 1.82 0.15
C VAL A 119 -11.47 2.16 -1.31
N LEU A 120 -12.56 2.90 -1.51
CA LEU A 120 -13.07 3.32 -2.81
C LEU A 120 -12.63 4.74 -3.15
N GLU A 121 -12.63 5.63 -2.16
CA GLU A 121 -12.18 7.01 -2.33
C GLU A 121 -11.39 7.47 -1.12
N PHE A 122 -10.45 8.36 -1.39
CA PHE A 122 -9.56 8.92 -0.39
C PHE A 122 -9.41 10.43 -0.58
N ARG A 123 -9.53 11.19 0.52
CA ARG A 123 -9.29 12.62 0.53
C ARG A 123 -8.53 13.03 1.79
N LYS A 124 -7.39 13.68 1.61
CA LYS A 124 -6.69 14.38 2.69
C LYS A 124 -7.48 15.61 3.07
N LEU A 125 -7.78 15.76 4.35
CA LEU A 125 -8.25 17.02 4.89
C LEU A 125 -7.01 17.89 5.14
N LYS A 126 -7.14 19.21 5.00
CA LYS A 126 -6.02 20.11 5.30
C LYS A 126 -5.55 19.86 6.75
N PRO A 127 -4.25 20.06 7.03
CA PRO A 127 -3.72 19.90 8.38
C PRO A 127 -4.42 20.82 9.40
#